data_AF-K1SNA9-F1
#
_entry.id   AF-K1SNA9-F1
#
_cell.length_a   1.000
_cell.length_b   1.000
_cell.length_c   1.000
_cell.angle_alpha   90.00
_cell.angle_beta   90.00
_cell.angle_gamma   90.00
#
_symmetry.space_group_name_H-M   'P 1'
#
loop_
_entity.id
_entity.type
_entity.pdbx_description
1 polymer ?
#
loop_
_entity_poly.entity_id
_entity_poly.type
_entity_poly.pdbx_seq_one_letter_code
_entity_poly.pdbx_strand_id
1 'polypeptide(L)'
;SMTACINKSNIVGIITETGGKTSHSAILARAMEIPAVQSVSNALENLTDGCMVIVDGVKGIVIADPTNRQLDEYTKKRVDFIEERKSLAGYIGKETVTSDGIRVELAGNIGKPEDANKVVENDGEGVGLFRTEFLFMDRASQPNEDEQFEAYKKVALIMKGKPVIIRTLDVGGDKNIPYLGMPKEDNPFLGFRAIRYCLKNKELYMTQLRALVRASAYGDIRIMAPLVTCVDELRAVRE
;
A
#
# COMPACT_ATOMS: atom_id res chain seq x y z
N SER A 1 11.37 -4.70 -8.56
CA SER A 1 10.34 -4.08 -9.42
C SER A 1 10.92 -2.82 -10.07
N MET A 2 10.80 -2.62 -11.40
CA MET A 2 11.36 -1.42 -12.08
C MET A 2 10.83 -0.10 -11.49
N THR A 3 9.56 -0.09 -11.05
CA THR A 3 8.93 1.07 -10.42
C THR A 3 9.63 1.49 -9.12
N ALA A 4 10.26 0.55 -8.40
CA ALA A 4 10.98 0.83 -7.15
C ALA A 4 12.34 1.51 -7.35
N CYS A 5 12.88 1.48 -8.57
CA CYS A 5 14.11 2.17 -8.94
C CYS A 5 13.85 3.58 -9.50
N ILE A 6 12.59 4.03 -9.55
CA ILE A 6 12.23 5.35 -10.07
C ILE A 6 12.73 6.44 -9.12
N ASN A 7 13.49 7.39 -9.64
CA ASN A 7 13.80 8.61 -8.93
C ASN A 7 12.66 9.63 -9.11
N LYS A 8 11.90 9.89 -8.03
CA LYS A 8 10.77 10.83 -8.02
C LYS A 8 11.14 12.22 -8.53
N SER A 9 12.39 12.68 -8.37
CA SER A 9 12.80 14.02 -8.82
C SER A 9 12.81 14.17 -10.34
N ASN A 10 12.90 13.07 -11.08
CA ASN A 10 13.12 13.09 -12.53
C ASN A 10 11.88 12.66 -13.32
N ILE A 11 10.81 12.23 -12.64
CA ILE A 11 9.61 11.67 -13.28
C ILE A 11 8.38 12.45 -12.84
N VAL A 12 7.63 12.97 -13.81
CA VAL A 12 6.41 13.76 -13.59
C VAL A 12 5.11 13.01 -13.93
N GLY A 13 5.22 11.83 -14.57
CA GLY A 13 4.08 10.98 -14.90
C GLY A 13 4.54 9.58 -15.35
N ILE A 14 3.66 8.59 -15.22
CA ILE A 14 3.90 7.20 -15.63
C ILE A 14 2.78 6.74 -16.57
N ILE A 15 3.15 6.12 -17.69
CA ILE A 15 2.21 5.55 -18.66
C ILE A 15 2.62 4.10 -18.91
N THR A 16 1.67 3.16 -18.89
CA THR A 16 1.94 1.75 -19.22
C THR A 16 0.86 1.17 -20.14
N GLU A 17 1.25 0.33 -21.09
CA GLU A 17 0.31 -0.40 -21.97
C GLU A 17 -0.40 -1.54 -21.26
N THR A 18 0.22 -2.08 -20.21
CA THR A 18 -0.30 -3.19 -19.42
C THR A 18 -0.35 -2.82 -17.94
N GLY A 19 -1.21 -3.50 -17.19
CA GLY A 19 -1.31 -3.35 -15.74
C GLY A 19 -2.63 -2.70 -15.31
N GLY A 20 -3.15 -3.12 -14.15
CA GLY A 20 -4.44 -2.67 -13.64
C GLY A 20 -4.32 -1.65 -12.50
N LYS A 21 -5.45 -1.05 -12.12
CA LYS A 21 -5.58 -0.13 -10.98
C LYS A 21 -5.04 -0.71 -9.65
N THR A 22 -5.02 -2.03 -9.52
CA THR A 22 -4.56 -2.78 -8.34
C THR A 22 -3.16 -3.37 -8.48
N SER A 23 -2.47 -3.12 -9.59
CA SER A 23 -1.12 -3.63 -9.82
C SER A 23 -0.11 -3.06 -8.83
N HIS A 24 0.98 -3.78 -8.60
CA HIS A 24 2.06 -3.33 -7.73
C HIS A 24 2.67 -1.99 -8.20
N SER A 25 2.80 -1.78 -9.52
CA SER A 25 3.28 -0.51 -10.07
C SER A 25 2.29 0.64 -9.83
N ALA A 26 0.97 0.39 -9.91
CA ALA A 26 -0.06 1.39 -9.62
C ALA A 26 -0.04 1.83 -8.16
N ILE A 27 0.12 0.87 -7.24
CA ILE A 27 0.20 1.14 -5.80
C ILE A 27 1.43 1.99 -5.51
N LEU A 28 2.58 1.65 -6.10
CA LEU A 28 3.81 2.40 -5.87
C LEU A 28 3.76 3.81 -6.45
N ALA A 29 3.24 4.00 -7.67
CA ALA A 29 3.08 5.31 -8.27
C ALA A 29 2.22 6.25 -7.40
N ARG A 30 1.12 5.73 -6.82
CA ARG A 30 0.30 6.49 -5.85
C ARG A 30 1.07 6.85 -4.59
N ALA A 31 1.83 5.91 -4.03
CA ALA A 31 2.64 6.16 -2.84
C ALA A 31 3.73 7.23 -3.09
N MET A 32 4.22 7.32 -4.32
CA MET A 32 5.17 8.35 -4.77
C MET A 32 4.47 9.66 -5.16
N GLU A 33 3.13 9.69 -5.20
CA GLU A 33 2.31 10.82 -5.65
C GLU A 33 2.60 11.25 -7.10
N ILE A 34 2.96 10.28 -7.95
CA ILE A 34 3.19 10.51 -9.38
C ILE A 34 1.91 10.14 -10.14
N PRO A 35 1.35 11.04 -10.97
CA PRO A 35 0.24 10.72 -11.86
C PRO A 35 0.56 9.50 -12.73
N ALA A 36 -0.31 8.50 -12.73
CA ALA A 36 -0.08 7.28 -13.50
C ALA A 36 -1.35 6.81 -14.21
N VAL A 37 -1.23 6.51 -15.50
CA VAL A 37 -2.29 5.92 -16.32
C VAL A 37 -1.77 4.58 -16.85
N GLN A 38 -2.52 3.50 -16.61
CA GLN A 38 -2.12 2.14 -16.98
C GLN A 38 -3.16 1.54 -17.92
N SER A 39 -2.74 0.52 -18.67
CA SER A 39 -3.55 -0.10 -19.72
C SER A 39 -3.89 0.88 -20.87
N VAL A 40 -2.95 1.74 -21.23
CA VAL A 40 -3.09 2.64 -22.39
C VAL A 40 -2.72 1.88 -23.65
N SER A 41 -3.71 1.49 -24.45
CA SER A 41 -3.48 0.73 -25.68
C SER A 41 -2.56 1.49 -26.64
N ASN A 42 -1.58 0.78 -27.22
CA ASN A 42 -0.63 1.28 -28.21
C ASN A 42 0.13 2.55 -27.76
N ALA A 43 0.38 2.70 -26.45
CA ALA A 43 1.14 3.83 -25.93
C ALA A 43 2.58 3.86 -26.46
N LEU A 44 3.22 2.70 -26.66
CA LEU A 44 4.58 2.62 -27.19
C LEU A 44 4.65 2.95 -28.69
N GLU A 45 3.56 2.77 -29.42
CA GLU A 45 3.47 3.15 -30.84
C GLU A 45 3.15 4.64 -31.01
N ASN A 46 2.32 5.19 -30.12
CA ASN A 46 1.83 6.57 -30.21
C ASN A 46 2.72 7.59 -29.50
N LEU A 47 3.63 7.17 -28.62
CA LEU A 47 4.53 8.06 -27.88
C LEU A 47 5.97 7.86 -28.36
N THR A 48 6.60 8.94 -28.78
CA THR A 48 8.01 8.95 -29.18
C THR A 48 8.87 9.63 -28.12
N ASP A 49 10.13 9.22 -28.03
CA ASP A 49 11.09 9.91 -27.15
C ASP A 49 11.16 11.42 -27.49
N GLY A 50 11.17 12.26 -26.45
CA GLY A 50 11.17 13.72 -26.59
C GLY A 50 9.82 14.38 -26.92
N CYS A 51 8.73 13.63 -27.15
CA CYS A 51 7.42 14.24 -27.37
C CYS A 51 6.83 14.86 -26.09
N MET A 52 5.98 15.87 -26.25
CA MET A 52 5.27 16.49 -25.13
C MET A 52 4.03 15.64 -24.81
N VAL A 53 3.83 15.31 -23.53
CA VAL A 53 2.72 14.44 -23.13
C VAL A 53 2.02 15.00 -21.91
N ILE A 54 0.69 15.02 -21.95
CA ILE A 54 -0.15 15.29 -20.78
C ILE A 54 -0.61 13.96 -20.20
N VAL A 55 -0.43 13.81 -18.89
CA VAL A 55 -0.90 12.64 -18.12
C VAL A 55 -1.94 13.09 -17.09
N ASP A 56 -3.20 12.82 -17.37
CA ASP A 56 -4.32 13.07 -16.46
C ASP A 56 -4.60 11.81 -15.63
N GLY A 57 -3.96 11.72 -14.47
CA GLY A 57 -4.16 10.61 -13.53
C GLY A 57 -5.54 10.59 -12.86
N VAL A 58 -6.32 11.67 -12.96
CA VAL A 58 -7.67 11.77 -12.38
C VAL A 58 -8.69 11.13 -13.32
N LYS A 59 -8.65 11.49 -14.60
CA LYS A 59 -9.56 10.95 -15.64
C LYS A 59 -9.02 9.71 -16.34
N GLY A 60 -7.74 9.37 -16.14
CA GLY A 60 -7.09 8.27 -16.84
C GLY A 60 -6.82 8.58 -18.32
N ILE A 61 -6.53 9.84 -18.67
CA ILE A 61 -6.33 10.30 -20.04
C ILE A 61 -4.85 10.57 -20.30
N VAL A 62 -4.37 10.15 -21.47
CA VAL A 62 -3.05 10.50 -22.00
C VAL A 62 -3.23 11.25 -23.30
N ILE A 63 -2.55 12.39 -23.45
CA ILE A 63 -2.58 13.20 -24.68
C ILE A 63 -1.13 13.36 -25.15
N ALA A 64 -0.81 12.73 -26.27
CA ALA A 64 0.44 12.93 -26.99
C ALA A 64 0.36 14.20 -27.84
N ASP A 65 1.47 14.93 -27.96
CA ASP A 65 1.61 16.15 -28.77
C ASP A 65 0.42 17.12 -28.61
N PRO A 66 0.14 17.58 -27.38
CA PRO A 66 -1.01 18.41 -27.11
C PRO A 66 -0.92 19.75 -27.84
N THR A 67 -2.06 20.21 -28.32
CA THR A 67 -2.18 21.57 -28.84
C THR A 67 -1.93 22.60 -27.74
N ASN A 68 -1.52 23.83 -28.11
CA ASN A 68 -1.35 24.92 -27.13
C ASN A 68 -2.59 25.15 -26.27
N ARG A 69 -3.79 25.02 -26.86
CA ARG A 69 -5.05 25.12 -26.12
C ARG A 69 -5.19 24.03 -25.04
N GLN A 70 -4.81 22.79 -25.35
CA GLN A 70 -4.83 21.70 -24.38
C GLN A 70 -3.77 21.91 -23.29
N LEU A 71 -2.57 22.40 -23.66
CA LEU A 71 -1.53 22.74 -22.70
C LEU A 71 -2.01 23.81 -21.70
N ASP A 72 -2.65 24.88 -22.17
CA ASP A 72 -3.19 25.94 -21.31
C ASP A 72 -4.28 25.41 -20.38
N GLU A 73 -5.22 24.62 -20.92
CA GLU A 73 -6.31 24.01 -20.14
C GLU A 73 -5.78 23.10 -19.03
N TYR A 74 -4.83 22.21 -19.35
CA TYR A 74 -4.26 21.27 -18.39
C TYR A 74 -3.29 21.91 -17.41
N THR A 75 -2.60 22.99 -17.82
CA THR A 75 -1.81 23.80 -16.89
C THR A 75 -2.71 24.42 -15.83
N LYS A 76 -3.85 24.98 -16.24
CA LYS A 76 -4.85 25.51 -15.30
C LYS A 76 -5.41 24.42 -14.38
N LYS A 77 -5.84 23.28 -14.92
CA LYS A 77 -6.30 22.13 -14.12
C LYS A 77 -5.27 21.67 -13.10
N ARG A 78 -3.98 21.67 -13.48
CA ARG A 78 -2.89 21.31 -12.57
C ARG A 78 -2.78 22.31 -11.41
N VAL A 79 -2.90 23.61 -11.69
CA VAL A 79 -2.90 24.65 -10.66
C VAL A 79 -4.09 24.45 -9.71
N ASP A 80 -5.30 24.32 -10.27
CA ASP A 80 -6.53 24.10 -9.49
C ASP A 80 -6.41 22.85 -8.60
N PHE A 81 -5.88 21.76 -9.13
CA PHE A 81 -5.62 20.52 -8.37
C PHE A 81 -4.63 20.72 -7.21
N ILE A 82 -3.56 21.50 -7.43
CA ILE A 82 -2.58 21.80 -6.38
C ILE A 82 -3.21 22.68 -5.29
N GLU A 83 -4.03 23.66 -5.67
CA GLU A 83 -4.76 24.52 -4.72
C GLU A 83 -5.79 23.74 -3.91
N GLU A 84 -6.57 22.88 -4.55
CA GLU A 84 -7.51 21.99 -3.87
C GLU A 84 -6.76 21.12 -2.84
N ARG A 85 -5.65 20.49 -3.23
CA ARG A 85 -4.83 19.71 -2.29
C ARG A 85 -4.29 20.54 -1.13
N LYS A 86 -3.93 21.80 -1.34
CA LYS A 86 -3.52 22.70 -0.24
C LYS A 86 -4.69 23.02 0.68
N SER A 87 -5.90 23.19 0.13
CA SER A 87 -7.09 23.45 0.95
C SER A 87 -7.45 22.27 1.86
N LEU A 88 -7.17 21.03 1.42
CA LEU A 88 -7.38 19.82 2.21
C LEU A 88 -6.52 19.80 3.50
N ALA A 89 -5.36 20.44 3.51
CA ALA A 89 -4.54 20.54 4.73
C ALA A 89 -5.28 21.28 5.87
N GLY A 90 -6.28 22.12 5.55
CA GLY A 90 -7.14 22.78 6.53
C GLY A 90 -8.12 21.84 7.27
N TYR A 91 -8.15 20.55 6.94
CA TYR A 91 -8.92 19.54 7.68
C TYR A 91 -8.10 18.80 8.75
N ILE A 92 -6.76 18.95 8.76
CA ILE A 92 -5.90 18.38 9.80
C ILE A 92 -6.34 18.94 11.16
N GLY A 93 -6.60 18.07 12.14
CA GLY A 93 -7.06 18.44 13.48
C GLY A 93 -8.57 18.65 13.62
N LYS A 94 -9.36 18.50 12.55
CA LYS A 94 -10.84 18.56 12.63
C LYS A 94 -11.41 17.18 12.95
N GLU A 95 -12.56 17.16 13.63
CA GLU A 95 -13.27 15.91 13.89
C GLU A 95 -13.78 15.27 12.60
N THR A 96 -13.62 13.95 12.50
CA THR A 96 -14.22 13.15 11.43
C THR A 96 -15.69 12.86 11.72
N VAL A 97 -16.55 13.79 11.34
CA VAL A 97 -18.01 13.69 11.47
C VAL A 97 -18.71 13.99 10.17
N THR A 98 -19.77 13.25 9.87
CA THR A 98 -20.69 13.60 8.79
C THR A 98 -21.51 14.84 9.15
N SER A 99 -22.17 15.45 8.16
CA SER A 99 -23.01 16.65 8.37
C SER A 99 -24.19 16.42 9.31
N ASP A 100 -24.62 15.17 9.48
CA ASP A 100 -25.66 14.72 10.42
C ASP A 100 -25.11 14.15 11.74
N GLY A 101 -23.79 14.24 11.97
CA GLY A 101 -23.15 13.98 13.27
C GLY A 101 -22.67 12.55 13.50
N ILE A 102 -22.66 11.69 12.49
CA ILE A 102 -22.13 10.33 12.59
C ILE A 102 -20.60 10.39 12.59
N ARG A 103 -19.98 9.86 13.64
CA ARG A 103 -18.52 9.69 13.74
C ARG A 103 -18.07 8.46 12.97
N VAL A 104 -17.01 8.60 12.17
CA VAL A 104 -16.35 7.50 11.47
C VAL A 104 -14.85 7.60 11.68
N GLU A 105 -14.15 6.47 11.69
CA GLU A 105 -12.69 6.44 11.89
C GLU A 105 -11.97 6.61 10.55
N LEU A 106 -11.08 7.60 10.44
CA LEU A 106 -10.18 7.75 9.30
C LEU A 106 -8.77 7.27 9.64
N ALA A 107 -8.47 6.05 9.23
CA ALA A 107 -7.18 5.40 9.47
C ALA A 107 -6.33 5.27 8.20
N GLY A 108 -5.01 5.27 8.36
CA GLY A 108 -4.05 5.11 7.27
C GLY A 108 -3.72 3.63 6.98
N ASN A 109 -3.50 3.32 5.70
CA ASN A 109 -2.94 2.03 5.29
C ASN A 109 -1.45 2.17 5.04
N ILE A 110 -0.63 1.33 5.66
CA ILE A 110 0.83 1.42 5.59
C ILE A 110 1.46 0.12 5.09
N GLY A 111 2.60 0.26 4.40
CA GLY A 111 3.39 -0.86 3.89
C GLY A 111 4.75 -0.98 4.56
N LYS A 112 5.27 0.11 5.14
CA LYS A 112 6.52 0.13 5.92
C LYS A 112 6.33 0.92 7.22
N PRO A 113 7.18 0.74 8.25
CA PRO A 113 7.06 1.46 9.50
C PRO A 113 7.15 2.97 9.33
N GLU A 114 7.94 3.45 8.37
CA GLU A 114 8.14 4.86 8.10
C GLU A 114 6.88 5.55 7.56
N ASP A 115 5.98 4.80 6.91
CA ASP A 115 4.73 5.34 6.37
C ASP A 115 3.78 5.81 7.50
N ALA A 116 3.96 5.29 8.73
CA ALA A 116 3.19 5.73 9.90
C ALA A 116 3.40 7.22 10.21
N ASN A 117 4.56 7.80 9.86
CA ASN A 117 4.80 9.24 10.03
C ASN A 117 3.83 10.05 9.17
N LYS A 118 3.57 9.61 7.92
CA LYS A 118 2.60 10.27 7.04
C LYS A 118 1.18 10.18 7.60
N VAL A 119 0.84 9.05 8.24
CA VAL A 119 -0.47 8.90 8.90
C VAL A 119 -0.61 9.95 10.00
N VAL A 120 0.41 10.13 10.84
CA VAL A 120 0.41 11.14 11.90
C VAL A 120 0.41 12.57 11.33
N GLU A 121 1.19 12.86 10.30
CA GLU A 121 1.25 14.17 9.63
C GLU A 121 -0.10 14.59 9.02
N ASN A 122 -0.90 13.62 8.58
CA ASN A 122 -2.24 13.84 8.02
C ASN A 122 -3.36 13.62 9.06
N ASP A 123 -3.03 13.59 10.35
CA ASP A 123 -3.96 13.38 11.46
C ASP A 123 -4.83 12.13 11.34
N GLY A 124 -4.28 11.04 10.80
CA GLY A 124 -4.95 9.75 10.79
C GLY A 124 -5.24 9.28 12.22
N GLU A 125 -6.45 8.81 12.47
CA GLU A 125 -6.96 8.38 13.78
C GLU A 125 -6.39 7.01 14.21
N GLY A 126 -5.74 6.32 13.29
CA GLY A 126 -5.10 5.03 13.51
C GLY A 126 -4.41 4.51 12.25
N VAL A 127 -3.87 3.31 12.35
CA VAL A 127 -3.46 2.50 11.19
C VAL A 127 -4.50 1.40 11.00
N GLY A 128 -5.27 1.50 9.92
CA GLY A 128 -6.36 0.56 9.61
C GLY A 128 -5.87 -0.74 8.95
N LEU A 129 -4.69 -0.69 8.35
CA LEU A 129 -4.03 -1.85 7.76
C LEU A 129 -2.52 -1.62 7.67
N PHE A 130 -1.75 -2.36 8.45
CA PHE A 130 -0.32 -2.55 8.24
C PHE A 130 -0.08 -3.87 7.51
N ARG A 131 0.39 -3.77 6.26
CA ARG A 131 0.82 -4.89 5.43
C ARG A 131 2.23 -5.33 5.82
N THR A 132 2.37 -6.55 6.31
CA THR A 132 3.64 -7.08 6.85
C THR A 132 4.56 -7.67 5.79
N GLU A 133 4.10 -7.80 4.53
CA GLU A 133 4.83 -8.45 3.45
C GLU A 133 6.18 -7.80 3.15
N PHE A 134 6.33 -6.50 3.41
CA PHE A 134 7.62 -5.81 3.21
C PHE A 134 8.75 -6.41 4.06
N LEU A 135 8.44 -7.00 5.23
CA LEU A 135 9.42 -7.68 6.10
C LEU A 135 9.93 -8.98 5.50
N PHE A 136 9.21 -9.55 4.54
CA PHE A 136 9.47 -10.86 3.97
C PHE A 136 9.99 -10.77 2.52
N MET A 137 9.65 -9.70 1.80
CA MET A 137 10.09 -9.48 0.41
C MET A 137 11.55 -8.98 0.33
N ASP A 138 12.17 -9.16 -0.84
CA ASP A 138 13.50 -8.64 -1.19
C ASP A 138 14.64 -9.02 -0.22
N ARG A 139 14.59 -10.24 0.35
CA ARG A 139 15.61 -10.78 1.25
C ARG A 139 15.87 -12.27 1.03
N ALA A 140 17.02 -12.74 1.52
CA ALA A 140 17.47 -14.11 1.32
C ALA A 140 16.84 -15.12 2.30
N SER A 141 16.35 -14.66 3.44
CA SER A 141 15.81 -15.51 4.51
C SER A 141 14.65 -14.85 5.25
N GLN A 142 13.87 -15.67 5.94
CA GLN A 142 12.72 -15.23 6.75
C GLN A 142 13.17 -14.27 7.87
N PRO A 143 12.41 -13.20 8.15
CA PRO A 143 12.65 -12.34 9.31
C PRO A 143 12.52 -13.09 10.63
N ASN A 144 13.50 -12.92 11.51
CA ASN A 144 13.43 -13.47 12.86
C ASN A 144 12.45 -12.68 13.74
N GLU A 145 12.16 -13.19 14.94
CA GLU A 145 11.20 -12.57 15.87
C GLU A 145 11.59 -11.13 16.25
N ASP A 146 12.87 -10.86 16.50
CA ASP A 146 13.35 -9.55 16.94
C ASP A 146 13.28 -8.50 15.83
N GLU A 147 13.61 -8.87 14.58
CA GLU A 147 13.43 -8.01 13.41
C GLU A 147 11.96 -7.61 13.23
N GLN A 148 11.05 -8.58 13.34
CA GLN A 148 9.62 -8.32 13.25
C GLN A 148 9.12 -7.45 14.41
N PHE A 149 9.55 -7.77 15.63
CA PHE A 149 9.20 -7.02 16.84
C PHE A 149 9.62 -5.55 16.75
N GLU A 150 10.87 -5.26 16.36
CA GLU A 150 11.33 -3.87 16.26
C GLU A 150 10.58 -3.10 15.18
N ALA A 151 10.20 -3.74 14.06
CA ALA A 151 9.37 -3.12 13.05
C ALA A 151 7.96 -2.78 13.56
N TYR A 152 7.31 -3.70 14.27
CA TYR A 152 5.96 -3.49 14.82
C TYR A 152 5.96 -2.47 15.97
N LYS A 153 6.93 -2.56 16.87
CA LYS A 153 7.16 -1.62 17.97
C LYS A 153 7.39 -0.20 17.45
N LYS A 154 8.16 -0.03 16.38
CA LYS A 154 8.38 1.29 15.76
C LYS A 154 7.07 1.95 15.34
N VAL A 155 6.16 1.20 14.71
CA VAL A 155 4.83 1.72 14.33
C VAL A 155 3.99 2.06 15.56
N ALA A 156 3.96 1.18 16.57
CA ALA A 156 3.23 1.43 17.81
C ALA A 156 3.67 2.73 18.50
N LEU A 157 4.98 2.97 18.57
CA LEU A 157 5.56 4.19 19.16
C LEU A 157 5.24 5.46 18.34
N ILE A 158 5.29 5.38 17.01
CA ILE A 158 4.93 6.52 16.13
C ILE A 158 3.47 6.92 16.33
N MET A 159 2.57 5.93 16.48
CA MET A 159 1.13 6.16 16.60
C MET A 159 0.68 6.63 18.00
N LYS A 160 1.57 6.65 19.00
CA LYS A 160 1.35 7.25 20.33
C LYS A 160 0.03 6.84 20.98
N GLY A 161 -0.30 5.55 20.93
CA GLY A 161 -1.51 4.98 21.54
C GLY A 161 -2.74 4.92 20.63
N LYS A 162 -2.70 5.51 19.43
CA LYS A 162 -3.71 5.28 18.40
C LYS A 162 -3.67 3.80 17.92
N PRO A 163 -4.80 3.20 17.53
CA PRO A 163 -4.88 1.80 17.14
C PRO A 163 -4.03 1.50 15.90
N VAL A 164 -3.41 0.32 15.90
CA VAL A 164 -2.61 -0.20 14.79
C VAL A 164 -3.04 -1.62 14.44
N ILE A 165 -3.78 -1.75 13.36
CA ILE A 165 -4.24 -3.05 12.83
C ILE A 165 -3.14 -3.64 11.96
N ILE A 166 -2.46 -4.67 12.47
CA ILE A 166 -1.40 -5.38 11.76
C ILE A 166 -1.95 -6.66 11.17
N ARG A 167 -1.85 -6.78 9.84
CA ARG A 167 -2.26 -7.98 9.12
C ARG A 167 -1.12 -8.99 9.12
N THR A 168 -1.41 -10.22 9.55
CA THR A 168 -0.42 -11.31 9.48
C THR A 168 -0.06 -11.60 8.03
N LEU A 169 1.00 -12.39 7.82
CA LEU A 169 1.60 -12.61 6.51
C LEU A 169 0.56 -13.05 5.46
N ASP A 170 0.41 -12.25 4.40
CA ASP A 170 -0.39 -12.55 3.21
C ASP A 170 0.54 -12.82 2.02
N VAL A 171 1.17 -13.99 2.03
CA VAL A 171 2.04 -14.48 0.97
C VAL A 171 1.29 -15.38 -0.02
N GLY A 172 1.79 -15.54 -1.24
CA GLY A 172 1.15 -16.27 -2.33
C GLY A 172 0.42 -15.35 -3.32
N GLY A 173 -0.34 -15.93 -4.25
CA GLY A 173 -0.92 -15.15 -5.35
C GLY A 173 0.16 -14.70 -6.33
N ASP A 174 0.29 -13.39 -6.50
CA ASP A 174 1.30 -12.73 -7.34
C ASP A 174 2.64 -12.51 -6.61
N LYS A 175 2.70 -12.75 -5.30
CA LYS A 175 3.88 -12.49 -4.46
C LYS A 175 4.78 -13.72 -4.37
N ASN A 176 5.83 -13.74 -5.18
CA ASN A 176 6.84 -14.81 -5.13
C ASN A 176 7.94 -14.48 -4.11
N ILE A 177 8.07 -15.30 -3.07
CA ILE A 177 9.14 -15.21 -2.06
C ILE A 177 9.98 -16.49 -2.14
N PRO A 178 11.13 -16.47 -2.85
CA PRO A 178 11.84 -17.69 -3.25
C PRO A 178 12.23 -18.61 -2.09
N TYR A 179 12.68 -18.05 -0.96
CA TYR A 179 13.14 -18.84 0.20
C TYR A 179 12.01 -19.57 0.94
N LEU A 180 10.74 -19.22 0.69
CA LEU A 180 9.60 -19.91 1.30
C LEU A 180 9.23 -21.21 0.59
N GLY A 181 9.86 -21.51 -0.56
CA GLY A 181 9.71 -22.78 -1.26
C GLY A 181 8.28 -23.10 -1.68
N MET A 182 7.45 -22.08 -1.94
CA MET A 182 6.04 -22.28 -2.29
C MET A 182 5.90 -22.99 -3.65
N PRO A 183 5.02 -23.98 -3.76
CA PRO A 183 4.79 -24.65 -5.04
C PRO A 183 4.18 -23.69 -6.06
N LYS A 184 4.47 -23.90 -7.34
CA LYS A 184 3.75 -23.22 -8.42
C LYS A 184 2.34 -23.80 -8.51
N GLU A 185 1.36 -22.92 -8.60
CA GLU A 185 -0.05 -23.29 -8.75
C GLU A 185 -0.59 -22.70 -10.06
N ASP A 186 -1.54 -23.39 -10.70
CA ASP A 186 -2.22 -22.89 -11.91
C ASP A 186 -3.00 -21.60 -11.61
N ASN A 187 -3.59 -21.51 -10.41
CA ASN A 187 -4.36 -20.36 -9.95
C ASN A 187 -3.90 -19.87 -8.56
N PRO A 188 -2.77 -19.15 -8.46
CA PRO A 188 -2.20 -18.71 -7.19
C PRO A 188 -3.15 -17.84 -6.34
N PHE A 189 -4.06 -17.10 -6.99
CA PHE A 189 -5.03 -16.25 -6.28
C PHE A 189 -6.06 -17.04 -5.48
N LEU A 190 -6.39 -18.27 -5.91
CA LEU A 190 -7.36 -19.16 -5.26
C LEU A 190 -6.69 -20.24 -4.41
N GLY A 191 -5.36 -20.36 -4.50
CA GLY A 191 -4.58 -21.46 -3.98
C GLY A 191 -4.05 -21.30 -2.55
N PHE A 192 -2.83 -21.79 -2.35
CA PHE A 192 -2.15 -21.91 -1.06
C PHE A 192 -1.45 -20.61 -0.67
N ARG A 193 -2.21 -19.72 -0.02
CA ARG A 193 -1.77 -18.37 0.33
C ARG A 193 -2.26 -17.92 1.71
N ALA A 194 -1.72 -16.81 2.20
CA ALA A 194 -2.21 -16.09 3.38
C ALA A 194 -2.37 -17.02 4.59
N ILE A 195 -3.53 -17.00 5.26
CA ILE A 195 -3.74 -17.79 6.47
C ILE A 195 -3.57 -19.29 6.26
N ARG A 196 -3.87 -19.83 5.06
CA ARG A 196 -3.67 -21.25 4.74
C ARG A 196 -2.20 -21.63 4.81
N TYR A 197 -1.33 -20.76 4.29
CA TYR A 197 0.12 -20.94 4.38
C TYR A 197 0.59 -20.85 5.83
N CYS A 198 0.12 -19.84 6.57
CA CYS A 198 0.48 -19.65 7.98
C CYS A 198 0.06 -20.82 8.88
N LEU A 199 -1.17 -21.33 8.74
CA LEU A 199 -1.68 -22.46 9.53
C LEU A 199 -0.94 -23.78 9.23
N LYS A 200 -0.45 -23.96 7.99
CA LYS A 200 0.37 -25.10 7.62
C LYS A 200 1.82 -24.97 8.10
N ASN A 201 2.34 -23.75 8.20
CA ASN A 201 3.73 -23.43 8.60
C ASN A 201 3.75 -22.74 9.98
N LYS A 202 3.40 -23.51 11.02
CA LYS A 202 3.18 -22.99 12.38
C LYS A 202 4.38 -22.28 12.98
N GLU A 203 5.61 -22.75 12.75
CA GLU A 203 6.81 -22.11 13.31
C GLU A 203 6.97 -20.67 12.80
N LEU A 204 6.86 -20.47 11.48
CA LEU A 204 6.88 -19.15 10.85
C LEU A 204 5.76 -18.26 11.40
N TYR A 205 4.55 -18.81 11.54
CA TYR A 205 3.42 -18.05 12.03
C TYR A 205 3.57 -17.65 13.50
N MET A 206 4.05 -18.58 14.34
CA MET A 206 4.33 -18.33 15.76
C MET A 206 5.42 -17.28 15.96
N THR A 207 6.46 -17.25 15.13
CA THR A 207 7.46 -16.17 15.15
C THR A 207 6.78 -14.80 14.98
N GLN A 208 5.88 -14.68 14.01
CA GLN A 208 5.16 -13.43 13.77
C GLN A 208 4.20 -13.07 14.92
N LEU A 209 3.42 -14.03 15.41
CA LEU A 209 2.49 -13.80 16.51
C LEU A 209 3.20 -13.39 17.81
N ARG A 210 4.33 -14.04 18.15
CA ARG A 210 5.16 -13.67 19.31
C ARG A 210 5.69 -12.24 19.19
N ALA A 211 6.18 -11.86 18.02
CA ALA A 211 6.64 -10.49 17.75
C ALA A 211 5.50 -9.47 17.90
N LEU A 212 4.29 -9.77 17.41
CA LEU A 212 3.12 -8.90 17.54
C LEU A 212 2.69 -8.70 18.99
N VAL A 213 2.61 -9.78 19.77
CA VAL A 213 2.26 -9.72 21.20
C VAL A 213 3.33 -8.97 22.01
N ARG A 214 4.62 -9.16 21.69
CA ARG A 214 5.68 -8.35 22.32
C ARG A 214 5.52 -6.86 21.98
N ALA A 215 5.18 -6.53 20.73
CA ALA A 215 4.99 -5.14 20.30
C ALA A 215 3.76 -4.48 20.92
N SER A 216 2.72 -5.24 21.28
CA SER A 216 1.52 -4.70 21.94
C SER A 216 1.78 -4.14 23.34
N ALA A 217 2.94 -4.42 23.94
CA ALA A 217 3.37 -3.75 25.16
C ALA A 217 3.69 -2.26 24.96
N TYR A 218 3.81 -1.78 23.71
CA TYR A 218 4.21 -0.42 23.35
C TYR A 218 3.07 0.41 22.71
N GLY A 219 1.88 -0.16 22.50
CA GLY A 219 0.72 0.54 21.92
C GLY A 219 -0.49 -0.38 21.65
N ASP A 220 -1.60 0.18 21.16
CA ASP A 220 -2.83 -0.58 20.80
C ASP A 220 -2.63 -1.34 19.48
N ILE A 221 -1.98 -2.50 19.56
CA ILE A 221 -1.79 -3.42 18.43
C ILE A 221 -2.99 -4.36 18.31
N ARG A 222 -3.61 -4.38 17.13
CA ARG A 222 -4.69 -5.31 16.77
C ARG A 222 -4.21 -6.25 15.68
N ILE A 223 -4.47 -7.54 15.83
CA ILE A 223 -4.00 -8.57 14.88
C ILE A 223 -5.15 -8.94 13.94
N MET A 224 -4.88 -8.92 12.63
CA MET A 224 -5.84 -9.29 11.60
C MET A 224 -5.32 -10.47 10.75
N ALA A 225 -6.11 -11.54 10.65
CA ALA A 225 -5.79 -12.68 9.79
C ALA A 225 -6.33 -12.46 8.36
N PRO A 226 -5.48 -12.53 7.31
CA PRO A 226 -5.89 -12.39 5.93
C PRO A 226 -6.57 -13.67 5.39
N LEU A 227 -7.54 -13.52 4.50
CA LEU A 227 -8.14 -14.62 3.72
C LEU A 227 -8.78 -15.74 4.58
N VAL A 228 -9.38 -15.37 5.70
CA VAL A 228 -10.21 -16.31 6.48
C VAL A 228 -11.49 -16.60 5.69
N THR A 229 -11.75 -17.87 5.43
CA THR A 229 -12.89 -18.36 4.64
C THR A 229 -13.87 -19.18 5.47
N CYS A 230 -13.43 -19.77 6.58
CA CYS A 230 -14.31 -20.50 7.50
C CYS A 230 -14.00 -20.20 8.97
N VAL A 231 -14.94 -20.56 9.85
CA VAL A 231 -14.83 -20.35 11.30
C VAL A 231 -13.68 -21.17 11.90
N ASP A 232 -13.39 -22.35 11.35
CA ASP A 232 -12.35 -23.22 11.88
C ASP A 232 -10.94 -22.64 11.66
N GLU A 233 -10.72 -21.91 10.55
CA GLU A 233 -9.48 -21.13 10.36
C GLU A 233 -9.34 -20.06 11.44
N LEU A 234 -10.43 -19.35 11.78
CA LEU A 234 -10.41 -18.35 12.83
C LEU A 234 -10.16 -18.95 14.22
N ARG A 235 -10.73 -20.13 14.51
CA ARG A 235 -10.46 -20.87 15.75
C ARG A 235 -8.99 -21.27 15.83
N ALA A 236 -8.45 -21.85 14.75
CA ALA A 236 -7.06 -22.26 14.68
C ALA A 236 -6.05 -21.09 14.78
N VAL A 237 -6.45 -19.87 14.40
CA VAL A 237 -5.64 -18.66 14.64
C VAL A 237 -5.62 -18.25 16.11
N ARG A 238 -6.71 -18.50 16.84
CA ARG A 238 -6.86 -18.08 18.25
C ARG A 238 -6.26 -19.07 19.23
N GLU A 239 -6.18 -20.34 18.87
CA GLU A 239 -5.56 -21.43 19.65
C GLU A 239 -4.03 -21.38 19.58
#